data_AF-A0A662B4N4-F1
#
_entry.id   AF-A0A662B4N4-F1
#
_cell.length_a   1.000
_cell.length_b   1.000
_cell.length_c   1.000
_cell.angle_alpha   90.00
_cell.angle_beta   90.00
_cell.angle_gamma   90.00
#
_symmetry.space_group_name_H-M   'P 1'
#
loop_
_entity.id
_entity.type
_entity.pdbx_description
1 polymer ?
#
loop_
_entity_poly.entity_id
_entity_poly.type
_entity_poly.pdbx_seq_one_letter_code
_entity_poly.pdbx_strand_id
1 'polypeptide(L)'
;MKSRFLIGLSALALLVLIAVQYVIITETYRTKKEQFDTRFGNLVKEGMSKFNSMDYNFDFDSVLFLLDDKAVAFMFSEPDSLSQTPGEIFHEILNQYRDPEYFLRDYISKAGVDPKFTYHLQVDELYLVDINFRQQVYPNGIQLPRAPASALLAGNFTHERNFFNISYGIYIDFVNRSKLILREMWLILVLDLCTLILVFTVFILTLRNMLRQKRLSEMKSDFINNMTHELKTPLSTISVASSSLGNRTII
;
A
#
# COMPACT_ATOMS: atom_id res chain seq x y z
N MET A 1 39.27 21.00 10.78
CA MET A 1 38.21 20.33 11.57
C MET A 1 36.79 20.66 11.10
N LYS A 2 36.43 21.94 10.88
CA LYS A 2 35.06 22.38 10.48
C LYS A 2 34.49 21.72 9.19
N SER A 3 35.32 21.50 8.17
CA SER A 3 34.86 20.92 6.89
C SER A 3 34.44 19.44 6.97
N ARG A 4 35.14 18.59 7.75
CA ARG A 4 34.76 17.18 7.92
C ARG A 4 33.45 17.03 8.71
N PHE A 5 33.23 17.92 9.68
CA PHE A 5 32.00 17.99 10.45
C PHE A 5 30.78 18.38 9.58
N LEU A 6 30.93 19.37 8.69
CA LEU A 6 29.86 19.79 7.77
C LEU A 6 29.47 18.70 6.76
N ILE A 7 30.44 17.91 6.27
CA ILE A 7 30.15 16.74 5.42
C ILE A 7 29.37 15.68 6.20
N GLY A 8 29.79 15.37 7.43
CA GLY A 8 29.10 14.41 8.28
C GLY A 8 27.66 14.83 8.58
N LEU A 9 27.45 16.12 8.90
CA LEU A 9 26.13 16.67 9.16
C LEU A 9 25.21 16.62 7.93
N SER A 10 25.72 16.94 6.74
CA SER A 10 24.94 16.90 5.50
C SER A 10 24.64 15.47 5.03
N ALA A 11 25.56 14.53 5.21
CA ALA A 11 25.30 13.11 4.98
C ALA A 11 24.24 12.56 5.95
N LEU A 12 24.29 12.95 7.23
CA LEU A 12 23.26 12.60 8.21
C LEU A 12 21.90 13.17 7.81
N ALA A 13 21.84 14.44 7.39
CA ALA A 13 20.60 15.07 6.93
C ALA A 13 19.99 14.34 5.72
N LEU A 14 20.82 13.81 4.82
CA LEU A 14 20.39 13.03 3.66
C LEU A 14 19.80 11.67 4.07
N LEU A 15 20.40 11.00 5.06
CA LEU A 15 19.85 9.76 5.63
C LEU A 15 18.51 10.02 6.32
N VAL A 16 18.42 11.11 7.09
CA VAL A 16 17.16 11.53 7.73
C VAL A 16 16.10 11.83 6.68
N LEU A 17 16.45 12.51 5.58
CA LEU A 17 15.52 12.76 4.48
C LEU A 17 14.99 11.44 3.90
N ILE A 18 15.87 10.49 3.56
CA ILE A 18 15.46 9.19 3.02
C ILE A 18 14.50 8.47 3.98
N ALA A 19 14.80 8.50 5.29
CA ALA A 19 13.94 7.90 6.30
C ALA A 19 12.57 8.59 6.36
N VAL A 20 12.53 9.92 6.31
CA VAL A 20 11.28 10.70 6.29
C VAL A 20 10.47 10.40 5.04
N GLN A 21 11.10 10.38 3.86
CA GLN A 21 10.44 10.06 2.60
C GLN A 21 9.87 8.64 2.61
N TYR A 22 10.62 7.67 3.13
CA TYR A 22 10.14 6.30 3.32
C TYR A 22 8.90 6.23 4.20
N VAL A 23 8.87 6.95 5.32
CA VAL A 23 7.69 7.05 6.19
C VAL A 23 6.53 7.69 5.43
N ILE A 24 6.75 8.81 4.72
CA ILE A 24 5.70 9.50 3.95
C ILE A 24 5.08 8.57 2.89
N ILE A 25 5.89 7.83 2.13
CA ILE A 25 5.40 6.89 1.11
C ILE A 25 4.56 5.78 1.75
N THR A 26 5.06 5.20 2.84
CA THR A 26 4.39 4.09 3.54
C THR A 26 3.06 4.54 4.14
N GLU A 27 3.06 5.70 4.80
CA GLU A 27 1.87 6.32 5.38
C GLU A 27 0.85 6.70 4.30
N THR A 28 1.30 7.34 3.22
CA THR A 28 0.42 7.68 2.10
C THR A 28 -0.19 6.44 1.47
N TYR A 29 0.59 5.37 1.30
CA TYR A 29 0.09 4.09 0.82
C TYR A 29 -0.98 3.52 1.74
N ARG A 30 -0.76 3.51 3.06
CA ARG A 30 -1.74 3.06 4.05
C ARG A 30 -3.02 3.88 3.99
N THR A 31 -2.93 5.20 4.00
CA THR A 31 -4.10 6.09 3.92
C THR A 31 -4.86 5.89 2.61
N LYS A 32 -4.17 5.79 1.47
CA LYS A 32 -4.81 5.54 0.18
C LYS A 32 -5.46 4.17 0.11
N LYS A 33 -4.85 3.16 0.75
CA LYS A 33 -5.41 1.82 0.90
C LYS A 33 -6.74 1.85 1.68
N GLU A 34 -6.80 2.59 2.79
CA GLU A 34 -8.02 2.75 3.61
C GLU A 34 -9.10 3.56 2.90
N GLN A 35 -8.72 4.63 2.20
CA GLN A 35 -9.63 5.42 1.35
C GLN A 35 -10.24 4.56 0.25
N PHE A 36 -9.43 3.70 -0.38
CA PHE A 36 -9.88 2.75 -1.39
C PHE A 36 -10.93 1.79 -0.78
N ASP A 37 -10.62 1.15 0.34
CA ASP A 37 -11.55 0.19 0.98
C ASP A 37 -12.85 0.84 1.41
N THR A 38 -12.78 2.06 1.95
CA THR A 38 -13.98 2.81 2.34
C THR A 38 -14.82 3.18 1.13
N ARG A 39 -14.20 3.76 0.09
CA ARG A 39 -14.89 4.19 -1.12
C ARG A 39 -15.52 3.01 -1.85
N PHE A 40 -14.73 2.00 -2.19
CA PHE A 40 -15.24 0.84 -2.92
C PHE A 40 -16.14 -0.02 -2.05
N GLY A 41 -15.84 -0.18 -0.76
CA GLY A 41 -16.70 -0.91 0.17
C GLY A 41 -18.08 -0.29 0.25
N ASN A 42 -18.18 1.04 0.37
CA ASN A 42 -19.47 1.73 0.33
C ASN A 42 -20.15 1.60 -1.03
N LEU A 43 -19.39 1.71 -2.13
CA LEU A 43 -19.92 1.58 -3.49
C LEU A 43 -20.51 0.19 -3.74
N VAL A 44 -19.82 -0.88 -3.34
CA VAL A 44 -20.30 -2.25 -3.54
C VAL A 44 -21.52 -2.51 -2.65
N LYS A 45 -21.52 -2.02 -1.40
CA LYS A 45 -22.68 -2.11 -0.51
C LYS A 45 -23.90 -1.37 -1.05
N GLU A 46 -23.72 -0.15 -1.55
CA GLU A 46 -24.79 0.62 -2.18
C GLU A 46 -25.31 -0.06 -3.45
N GLY A 47 -24.41 -0.58 -4.29
CA GLY A 47 -24.76 -1.37 -5.46
C GLY A 47 -25.59 -2.60 -5.09
N MET A 48 -25.16 -3.34 -4.08
CA MET A 48 -25.90 -4.51 -3.61
C MET A 48 -27.25 -4.13 -3.00
N SER A 49 -27.32 -3.04 -2.23
CA SER A 49 -28.58 -2.51 -1.70
C SER A 49 -29.54 -2.13 -2.83
N LYS A 50 -29.04 -1.55 -3.93
CA LYS A 50 -29.85 -1.23 -5.11
C LYS A 50 -30.31 -2.49 -5.81
N PHE A 51 -29.44 -3.47 -6.01
CA PHE A 51 -29.79 -4.77 -6.58
C PHE A 51 -30.94 -5.42 -5.80
N ASN A 52 -30.81 -5.51 -4.48
CA ASN A 52 -31.82 -6.10 -3.60
C ASN A 52 -33.14 -5.30 -3.56
N SER A 53 -33.10 -4.00 -3.87
CA SER A 53 -34.31 -3.17 -3.94
C SER A 53 -35.04 -3.27 -5.28
N MET A 54 -34.43 -3.87 -6.29
CA MET A 54 -35.09 -4.11 -7.57
C MET A 54 -36.01 -5.32 -7.44
N ASP A 55 -37.14 -5.26 -8.14
CA ASP A 55 -38.18 -6.30 -8.11
C ASP A 55 -37.79 -7.59 -8.87
N TYR A 56 -36.48 -7.86 -9.02
CA TYR A 56 -35.93 -9.07 -9.64
C TYR A 56 -35.96 -10.27 -8.67
N ASN A 57 -37.10 -10.49 -8.00
CA ASN A 57 -37.26 -11.58 -7.05
C ASN A 57 -37.41 -12.95 -7.74
N PHE A 58 -37.82 -12.98 -9.01
CA PHE A 58 -38.22 -14.22 -9.69
C PHE A 58 -37.07 -15.23 -9.91
N ASP A 59 -35.89 -14.77 -10.35
CA ASP A 59 -34.79 -15.66 -10.67
C ASP A 59 -34.14 -16.23 -9.39
N PHE A 60 -34.00 -15.41 -8.35
CA PHE A 60 -33.49 -15.88 -7.06
C PHE A 60 -34.48 -16.79 -6.33
N ASP A 61 -35.79 -16.53 -6.42
CA ASP A 61 -36.81 -17.42 -5.85
C ASP A 61 -36.73 -18.83 -6.46
N SER A 62 -36.40 -18.94 -7.74
CA SER A 62 -36.17 -20.23 -8.41
C SER A 62 -34.96 -20.96 -7.83
N VAL A 63 -33.89 -20.23 -7.50
CA VAL A 63 -32.71 -20.78 -6.81
C VAL A 63 -33.10 -21.27 -5.42
N LEU A 64 -33.85 -20.49 -4.65
CA LEU A 64 -34.29 -20.88 -3.32
C LEU A 64 -35.24 -22.10 -3.36
N PHE A 65 -36.10 -22.20 -4.37
CA PHE A 65 -36.96 -23.37 -4.57
C PHE A 65 -36.14 -24.64 -4.86
N LEU A 66 -35.10 -24.54 -5.69
CA LEU A 66 -34.17 -25.64 -5.93
C LEU A 66 -33.44 -26.05 -4.64
N LEU A 67 -33.05 -25.09 -3.80
CA LEU A 67 -32.43 -25.37 -2.50
C LEU A 67 -33.38 -26.06 -1.53
N ASP A 68 -34.68 -25.72 -1.54
CA ASP A 68 -35.69 -26.42 -0.74
C ASP A 68 -35.81 -27.89 -1.16
N ASP A 69 -35.86 -28.18 -2.47
CA ASP A 69 -35.86 -29.56 -2.99
C ASP A 69 -34.63 -30.35 -2.52
N LYS A 70 -33.44 -29.74 -2.59
CA LYS A 70 -32.21 -30.36 -2.10
C LYS A 70 -32.21 -30.55 -0.59
N ALA A 71 -32.69 -29.58 0.18
CA ALA A 71 -32.80 -29.69 1.63
C ALA A 71 -33.62 -30.91 2.04
N VAL A 72 -34.80 -31.07 1.42
CA VAL A 72 -35.68 -32.23 1.62
C VAL A 72 -34.96 -33.52 1.27
N ALA A 73 -34.33 -33.60 0.09
CA ALA A 73 -33.59 -34.78 -0.31
C ALA A 73 -32.51 -35.19 0.72
N PHE A 74 -31.76 -34.22 1.24
CA PHE A 74 -30.72 -34.49 2.26
C PHE A 74 -31.29 -34.94 3.61
N MET A 75 -32.44 -34.42 4.04
CA MET A 75 -33.08 -34.83 5.29
C MET A 75 -33.56 -36.28 5.26
N PHE A 76 -33.96 -36.77 4.09
CA PHE A 76 -34.48 -38.13 3.92
C PHE A 76 -33.46 -39.14 3.34
N SER A 77 -32.22 -38.69 3.07
CA SER A 77 -31.15 -39.56 2.55
C SER A 77 -30.34 -40.21 3.68
N GLU A 78 -29.85 -41.43 3.43
CA GLU A 78 -28.87 -42.04 4.34
C GLU A 78 -27.50 -41.35 4.20
N PRO A 79 -26.81 -41.00 5.31
CA PRO A 79 -25.55 -40.24 5.25
C PRO A 79 -24.47 -40.85 4.35
N ASP A 80 -24.38 -42.19 4.31
CA ASP A 80 -23.36 -42.92 3.54
C ASP A 80 -23.66 -43.01 2.03
N SER A 81 -24.86 -42.60 1.60
CA SER A 81 -25.29 -42.62 0.19
C SER A 81 -24.97 -41.32 -0.56
N LEU A 82 -24.52 -40.29 0.15
CA LEU A 82 -24.31 -38.96 -0.40
C LEU A 82 -22.87 -38.77 -0.90
N SER A 83 -22.71 -38.44 -2.19
CA SER A 83 -21.41 -38.14 -2.78
C SER A 83 -20.87 -36.75 -2.42
N GLN A 84 -21.76 -35.83 -2.04
CA GLN A 84 -21.45 -34.46 -1.67
C GLN A 84 -22.27 -34.06 -0.44
N THR A 85 -21.72 -33.14 0.33
CA THR A 85 -22.35 -32.65 1.55
C THR A 85 -23.38 -31.56 1.25
N PRO A 86 -24.37 -31.33 2.13
CA PRO A 86 -25.35 -30.26 1.93
C PRO A 86 -24.70 -28.89 1.71
N GLY A 87 -23.63 -28.58 2.46
CA GLY A 87 -22.91 -27.31 2.31
C GLY A 87 -22.27 -27.12 0.92
N GLU A 88 -21.73 -28.19 0.33
CA GLU A 88 -21.11 -28.13 -1.01
C GLU A 88 -22.14 -27.90 -2.11
N ILE A 89 -23.26 -28.63 -2.08
CA ILE A 89 -24.35 -28.46 -3.06
C ILE A 89 -24.98 -27.08 -2.94
N PHE A 90 -25.24 -26.60 -1.72
CA PHE A 90 -25.79 -25.26 -1.51
C PHE A 90 -24.84 -24.18 -2.02
N HIS A 91 -23.54 -24.32 -1.73
CA HIS A 91 -22.53 -23.40 -2.26
C HIS A 91 -22.48 -23.42 -3.78
N GLU A 92 -22.50 -24.59 -4.42
CA GLU A 92 -22.47 -24.73 -5.87
C GLU A 92 -23.68 -24.05 -6.54
N ILE A 93 -24.88 -24.34 -6.06
CA ILE A 93 -26.13 -23.75 -6.56
C ILE A 93 -26.12 -22.23 -6.40
N LEU A 94 -25.76 -21.72 -5.22
CA LEU A 94 -25.70 -20.28 -4.96
C LEU A 94 -24.60 -19.60 -5.80
N ASN A 95 -23.46 -20.24 -6.02
CA ASN A 95 -22.35 -19.69 -6.81
C ASN A 95 -22.63 -19.70 -8.33
N GLN A 96 -23.61 -20.49 -8.79
CA GLN A 96 -24.10 -20.45 -10.16
C GLN A 96 -25.00 -19.23 -10.43
N TYR A 97 -25.65 -18.69 -9.39
CA TYR A 97 -26.43 -17.46 -9.48
C TYR A 97 -25.52 -16.22 -9.56
N ARG A 98 -25.28 -15.74 -10.79
CA ARG A 98 -24.33 -14.67 -11.11
C ARG A 98 -24.95 -13.30 -11.34
N ASP A 99 -26.25 -13.15 -11.20
CA ASP A 99 -26.93 -11.86 -11.44
C ASP A 99 -26.41 -10.72 -10.56
N PRO A 100 -26.12 -10.93 -9.25
CA PRO A 100 -25.51 -9.88 -8.44
C PRO A 100 -24.14 -9.47 -8.96
N GLU A 101 -23.37 -10.41 -9.52
CA GLU A 101 -22.08 -10.12 -10.14
C GLU A 101 -22.24 -9.23 -11.38
N TYR A 102 -23.11 -9.61 -12.31
CA TYR A 102 -23.35 -8.84 -13.53
C TYR A 102 -23.86 -7.42 -13.22
N PHE A 103 -24.79 -7.32 -12.28
CA PHE A 103 -25.30 -6.04 -11.83
C PHE A 103 -24.20 -5.18 -11.23
N LEU A 104 -23.41 -5.72 -10.29
CA LEU A 104 -22.31 -4.97 -9.67
C LEU A 104 -21.25 -4.55 -10.69
N ARG A 105 -20.97 -5.37 -11.72
CA ARG A 105 -20.05 -5.00 -12.81
C ARG A 105 -20.54 -3.76 -13.54
N ASP A 106 -21.80 -3.74 -13.95
CA ASP A 106 -22.40 -2.59 -14.62
C ASP A 106 -22.45 -1.36 -13.69
N TYR A 107 -22.91 -1.54 -12.45
CA TYR A 107 -23.04 -0.48 -11.46
C TYR A 107 -21.70 0.21 -11.14
N ILE A 108 -20.65 -0.58 -10.89
CA ILE A 108 -19.32 -0.05 -10.60
C ILE A 108 -18.73 0.63 -11.85
N SER A 109 -18.91 0.05 -13.05
CA SER A 109 -18.42 0.63 -14.30
C SER A 109 -18.99 2.03 -14.55
N LYS A 110 -20.29 2.23 -14.25
CA LYS A 110 -20.99 3.51 -14.34
C LYS A 110 -20.51 4.54 -13.33
N ALA A 111 -19.91 4.12 -12.21
CA ALA A 111 -19.32 5.01 -11.22
C ALA A 111 -17.97 5.63 -11.67
N GLY A 112 -17.61 5.47 -12.95
CA GLY A 112 -16.41 6.07 -13.54
C GLY A 112 -15.12 5.32 -13.23
N VAL A 113 -15.24 4.09 -12.71
CA VAL A 113 -14.11 3.21 -12.46
C VAL A 113 -14.47 1.87 -13.11
N ASP A 114 -13.62 1.38 -14.02
CA ASP A 114 -13.73 0.00 -14.55
C ASP A 114 -12.65 -0.90 -13.91
N PRO A 115 -12.69 -1.14 -12.59
CA PRO A 115 -11.75 -2.06 -11.98
C PRO A 115 -12.26 -3.48 -12.23
N LYS A 116 -11.42 -4.31 -12.83
CA LYS A 116 -11.68 -5.75 -12.87
C LYS A 116 -11.76 -6.28 -11.44
N PHE A 117 -12.80 -7.03 -11.13
CA PHE A 117 -12.96 -7.70 -9.84
C PHE A 117 -13.40 -9.16 -10.02
N THR A 118 -13.16 -9.94 -8.96
CA THR A 118 -13.60 -11.31 -8.78
C THR A 118 -14.72 -11.33 -7.74
N TYR A 119 -15.80 -12.05 -8.05
CA TYR A 119 -16.93 -12.26 -7.15
C TYR A 119 -16.71 -13.53 -6.33
N HIS A 120 -16.92 -13.42 -5.02
CA HIS A 120 -16.83 -14.53 -4.08
C HIS A 120 -18.13 -14.63 -3.28
N LEU A 121 -18.70 -15.83 -3.26
CA LEU A 121 -19.79 -16.19 -2.35
C LEU A 121 -19.21 -17.03 -1.22
N GLN A 122 -19.48 -16.64 0.02
CA GLN A 122 -19.05 -17.36 1.20
C GLN A 122 -20.27 -17.73 2.02
N VAL A 123 -20.50 -19.03 2.19
CA VAL A 123 -21.51 -19.52 3.14
C VAL A 123 -20.92 -19.43 4.54
N ASP A 124 -21.67 -18.84 5.47
CA ASP A 124 -21.27 -18.67 6.86
C ASP A 124 -21.91 -19.76 7.73
N GLU A 125 -23.22 -19.98 7.57
CA GLU A 125 -23.98 -20.97 8.33
C GLU A 125 -25.05 -21.62 7.45
N LEU A 126 -25.27 -22.92 7.64
CA LEU A 126 -26.38 -23.65 7.02
C LEU A 126 -27.00 -24.63 8.02
N TYR A 127 -28.30 -24.53 8.18
CA TYR A 127 -29.13 -25.44 8.95
C TYR A 127 -30.15 -26.09 8.03
N LEU A 128 -30.35 -27.41 8.18
CA LEU A 128 -31.55 -28.08 7.70
C LEU A 128 -32.59 -28.04 8.81
N VAL A 129 -33.82 -27.67 8.47
CA VAL A 129 -34.91 -27.48 9.44
C VAL A 129 -36.19 -28.17 8.99
N ASP A 130 -36.97 -28.65 9.94
CA ASP A 130 -38.35 -29.11 9.79
C ASP A 130 -39.07 -28.90 11.14
N ILE A 131 -40.37 -29.20 11.24
CA ILE A 131 -41.25 -28.93 12.39
C ILE A 131 -40.64 -29.34 13.74
N ASN A 132 -39.86 -30.44 13.78
CA ASN A 132 -39.15 -30.90 14.99
C ASN A 132 -37.69 -31.26 14.73
N PHE A 133 -37.11 -30.78 13.63
CA PHE A 133 -35.75 -31.10 13.22
C PHE A 133 -34.98 -29.81 13.00
N ARG A 134 -33.80 -29.70 13.61
CA ARG A 134 -32.87 -28.61 13.32
C ARG A 134 -31.47 -29.13 13.46
N GLN A 135 -30.79 -29.26 12.32
CA GLN A 135 -29.42 -29.73 12.28
C GLN A 135 -28.55 -28.69 11.59
N GLN A 136 -27.51 -28.23 12.28
CA GLN A 136 -26.46 -27.48 11.63
C GLN A 136 -25.68 -28.43 10.72
N VAL A 137 -25.60 -28.11 9.44
CA VAL A 137 -24.86 -28.88 8.43
C VAL A 137 -23.60 -28.15 7.95
N TYR A 138 -23.50 -26.84 8.22
CA TYR A 138 -22.29 -26.06 8.03
C TYR A 138 -22.15 -24.98 9.11
N PRO A 139 -20.93 -24.74 9.66
CA PRO A 139 -19.67 -25.42 9.36
C PRO A 139 -19.46 -26.70 10.19
N ASN A 140 -19.55 -27.89 9.56
CA ASN A 140 -19.35 -29.19 10.22
C ASN A 140 -17.99 -29.82 9.87
N GLY A 141 -16.90 -29.07 10.07
CA GLY A 141 -15.53 -29.52 9.76
C GLY A 141 -15.14 -29.49 8.27
N ILE A 142 -16.07 -29.10 7.40
CA ILE A 142 -15.86 -28.91 5.96
C ILE A 142 -15.41 -27.46 5.71
N GLN A 143 -14.40 -27.29 4.86
CA GLN A 143 -13.94 -25.97 4.42
C GLN A 143 -14.49 -25.67 3.04
N LEU A 144 -15.55 -24.86 2.98
CA LEU A 144 -16.02 -24.27 1.73
C LEU A 144 -15.09 -23.10 1.31
N PRO A 145 -15.07 -22.72 0.03
CA PRO A 145 -14.30 -21.58 -0.44
C PRO A 145 -14.64 -20.32 0.35
N ARG A 146 -13.61 -19.67 0.90
CA ARG A 146 -13.73 -18.40 1.61
C ARG A 146 -13.25 -17.24 0.75
N ALA A 147 -13.87 -16.08 0.94
CA ALA A 147 -13.38 -14.87 0.30
C ALA A 147 -11.98 -14.54 0.84
N PRO A 148 -11.08 -14.01 -0.01
CA PRO A 148 -9.78 -13.57 0.46
C PRO A 148 -9.94 -12.41 1.45
N ALA A 149 -9.02 -12.28 2.41
CA ALA A 149 -9.08 -11.24 3.44
C ALA A 149 -9.05 -9.80 2.89
N SER A 150 -8.64 -9.62 1.63
CA SER A 150 -8.66 -8.34 0.91
C SER A 150 -10.01 -7.98 0.29
N ALA A 151 -10.93 -8.95 0.18
CA ALA A 151 -12.20 -8.75 -0.48
C ALA A 151 -13.12 -7.86 0.36
N LEU A 152 -13.87 -7.01 -0.31
CA LEU A 152 -14.81 -6.09 0.33
C LEU A 152 -16.18 -6.76 0.41
N LEU A 153 -16.78 -6.71 1.60
CA LEU A 153 -18.12 -7.22 1.82
C LEU A 153 -19.16 -6.34 1.09
N ALA A 154 -19.88 -6.94 0.15
CA ALA A 154 -20.98 -6.33 -0.58
C ALA A 154 -22.30 -6.40 0.20
N GLY A 155 -22.58 -7.53 0.84
CA GLY A 155 -23.81 -7.74 1.62
C GLY A 155 -23.85 -9.10 2.28
N ASN A 156 -24.58 -9.17 3.39
CA ASN A 156 -24.89 -10.41 4.09
C ASN A 156 -26.36 -10.74 3.88
N PHE A 157 -26.64 -12.02 3.66
CA PHE A 157 -27.96 -12.52 3.34
C PHE A 157 -28.29 -13.66 4.27
N THR A 158 -29.51 -13.65 4.79
CA THR A 158 -30.05 -14.74 5.58
C THR A 158 -31.42 -15.08 5.02
N HIS A 159 -31.63 -16.35 4.69
CA HIS A 159 -32.91 -16.86 4.23
C HIS A 159 -33.38 -17.95 5.17
N GLU A 160 -34.57 -17.75 5.72
CA GLU A 160 -35.28 -18.73 6.54
C GLU A 160 -36.40 -19.32 5.71
N ARG A 161 -36.20 -20.56 5.25
CA ARG A 161 -37.14 -21.31 4.43
C ARG A 161 -37.74 -22.44 5.24
N ASN A 162 -38.72 -23.13 4.66
CA ASN A 162 -39.41 -24.22 5.36
C ASN A 162 -38.47 -25.39 5.69
N PHE A 163 -37.44 -25.62 4.85
CA PHE A 163 -36.57 -26.79 4.96
C PHE A 163 -35.11 -26.46 5.27
N PHE A 164 -34.71 -25.19 5.18
CA PHE A 164 -33.36 -24.76 5.51
C PHE A 164 -33.30 -23.31 6.01
N ASN A 165 -32.31 -23.03 6.85
CA ASN A 165 -31.89 -21.66 7.15
C ASN A 165 -30.44 -21.50 6.71
N ILE A 166 -30.17 -20.55 5.82
CA ILE A 166 -28.81 -20.28 5.32
C ILE A 166 -28.43 -18.83 5.58
N SER A 167 -27.18 -18.62 5.98
CA SER A 167 -26.54 -17.31 6.00
C SER A 167 -25.29 -17.32 5.12
N TYR A 168 -25.19 -16.35 4.21
CA TYR A 168 -24.04 -16.20 3.33
C TYR A 168 -23.71 -14.73 3.07
N GLY A 169 -22.42 -14.47 2.84
CA GLY A 169 -21.89 -13.17 2.46
C GLY A 169 -21.45 -13.14 1.00
N ILE A 170 -21.70 -12.01 0.33
CA ILE A 170 -21.13 -11.71 -0.99
C ILE A 170 -19.94 -10.78 -0.81
N TYR A 171 -18.82 -11.14 -1.42
CA TYR A 171 -17.56 -10.40 -1.34
C TYR A 171 -17.01 -10.11 -2.74
N ILE A 172 -16.42 -8.93 -2.90
CA ILE A 172 -15.81 -8.47 -4.15
C ILE A 172 -14.31 -8.23 -3.93
N ASP A 173 -13.47 -8.95 -4.66
CA ASP A 173 -12.02 -8.76 -4.65
C ASP A 173 -11.55 -8.02 -5.90
N PHE A 174 -10.98 -6.83 -5.71
CA PHE A 174 -10.52 -6.00 -6.83
C PHE A 174 -9.14 -6.45 -7.34
N VAL A 175 -9.08 -6.85 -8.60
CA VAL A 175 -7.85 -7.26 -9.26
C VAL A 175 -6.92 -6.06 -9.39
N ASN A 176 -5.62 -6.27 -9.14
CA ASN A 176 -4.59 -5.24 -9.23
C ASN A 176 -4.82 -4.02 -8.31
N ARG A 177 -5.44 -4.23 -7.14
CA ARG A 177 -5.64 -3.19 -6.12
C ARG A 177 -4.40 -2.32 -5.86
N SER A 178 -3.23 -2.94 -5.65
CA SER A 178 -1.99 -2.20 -5.40
C SER A 178 -1.60 -1.29 -6.57
N LYS A 179 -1.83 -1.73 -7.81
CA LYS A 179 -1.56 -0.93 -9.02
C LYS A 179 -2.52 0.26 -9.13
N LEU A 180 -3.80 0.08 -8.77
CA LEU A 180 -4.78 1.16 -8.73
C LEU A 180 -4.37 2.21 -7.69
N ILE A 181 -4.00 1.78 -6.48
CA ILE A 181 -3.54 2.66 -5.40
C ILE A 181 -2.26 3.41 -5.81
N LEU A 182 -1.26 2.71 -6.37
CA LEU A 182 -0.03 3.35 -6.85
C LEU A 182 -0.29 4.35 -7.99
N ARG A 183 -1.24 4.03 -8.87
CA ARG A 183 -1.67 4.96 -9.93
C ARG A 183 -2.32 6.21 -9.35
N GLU A 184 -3.05 6.14 -8.24
CA GLU A 184 -3.56 7.34 -7.57
C GLU A 184 -2.47 8.13 -6.84
N MET A 185 -1.41 7.45 -6.38
CA MET A 185 -0.28 8.05 -5.67
C MET A 185 0.80 8.65 -6.59
N TRP A 186 0.68 8.50 -7.90
CA TRP A 186 1.77 8.81 -8.85
C TRP A 186 2.32 10.23 -8.70
N LEU A 187 1.47 11.23 -8.50
CA LEU A 187 1.88 12.63 -8.30
C LEU A 187 2.77 12.80 -7.06
N ILE A 188 2.39 12.16 -5.96
CA ILE A 188 3.13 12.23 -4.69
C ILE A 188 4.48 11.53 -4.86
N LEU A 189 4.50 10.36 -5.52
CA LEU A 189 5.74 9.63 -5.80
C LEU A 189 6.71 10.43 -6.68
N VAL A 190 6.19 11.11 -7.72
CA VAL A 190 7.00 11.98 -8.59
C VAL A 190 7.54 13.17 -7.80
N LEU A 191 6.70 13.82 -6.98
CA LEU A 191 7.13 14.96 -6.17
C LEU A 191 8.22 14.55 -5.17
N ASP A 192 8.05 13.41 -4.51
CA ASP A 192 9.03 12.89 -3.56
C ASP A 192 10.38 12.59 -4.23
N LEU A 193 10.34 11.94 -5.41
CA LEU A 193 11.53 11.70 -6.22
C LEU A 193 12.22 13.02 -6.65
N CYS A 194 11.44 14.02 -7.07
CA CYS A 194 11.96 15.34 -7.42
C CYS A 194 12.68 16.01 -6.23
N THR A 195 12.10 15.94 -5.04
CA THR A 195 12.72 16.52 -3.84
C THR A 195 14.01 15.78 -3.45
N LEU A 196 14.05 14.45 -3.59
CA LEU A 196 15.26 13.66 -3.36
C LEU A 196 16.39 14.07 -4.31
N ILE A 197 16.09 14.18 -5.62
CA ILE A 197 17.05 14.60 -6.65
C ILE A 197 17.57 16.01 -6.38
N LEU A 198 16.69 16.93 -5.99
CA LEU A 198 17.05 18.31 -5.69
C LEU A 198 18.05 18.37 -4.52
N VAL A 199 17.74 17.71 -3.40
CA VAL A 199 18.63 17.70 -2.23
C VAL A 199 19.96 17.01 -2.54
N PHE A 200 19.92 15.90 -3.28
CA PHE A 200 21.12 15.19 -3.71
C PHE A 200 22.03 16.07 -4.59
N THR A 201 21.42 16.86 -5.50
CA THR A 201 22.15 17.81 -6.35
C THR A 201 22.84 18.89 -5.52
N VAL A 202 22.13 19.49 -4.56
CA VAL A 202 22.68 20.50 -3.65
C VAL A 202 23.83 19.92 -2.82
N PHE A 203 23.70 18.68 -2.36
CA PHE A 203 24.75 17.97 -1.62
C PHE A 203 26.03 17.82 -2.46
N ILE A 204 25.92 17.35 -3.71
CA ILE A 204 27.06 17.23 -4.62
C ILE A 204 27.71 18.59 -4.90
N LEU A 205 26.92 19.64 -5.15
CA LEU A 205 27.45 20.98 -5.40
C LEU A 205 28.20 21.51 -4.17
N THR A 206 27.67 21.27 -2.97
CA THR A 206 28.31 21.65 -1.71
C THR A 206 29.65 20.94 -1.53
N LEU A 207 29.71 19.63 -1.79
CA LEU A 207 30.95 18.87 -1.75
C LEU A 207 32.00 19.41 -2.73
N ARG A 208 31.60 19.68 -3.98
CA ARG A 208 32.50 20.24 -5.01
C ARG A 208 33.04 21.61 -4.60
N ASN A 209 32.19 22.49 -4.08
CA ASN A 209 32.59 23.82 -3.63
C ASN A 209 33.55 23.74 -2.44
N MET A 210 33.28 22.85 -1.49
CA MET A 210 34.14 22.67 -0.32
C MET A 210 35.54 22.14 -0.69
N LEU A 211 35.63 21.19 -1.63
CA LEU A 211 36.91 20.70 -2.13
C LEU A 211 37.71 21.79 -2.86
N ARG A 212 37.04 22.63 -3.66
CA ARG A 212 37.66 23.79 -4.31
C ARG A 212 38.18 24.81 -3.28
N GLN A 213 37.39 25.12 -2.26
CA GLN A 213 37.79 26.02 -1.18
C GLN A 213 39.03 25.49 -0.43
N LYS A 214 39.08 24.19 -0.15
CA LYS A 214 40.23 23.57 0.50
C LYS A 214 41.51 23.73 -0.33
N ARG A 215 41.44 23.43 -1.64
CA ARG A 215 42.59 23.57 -2.56
C ARG A 215 43.06 25.02 -2.69
N LEU A 216 42.14 25.99 -2.77
CA LEU A 216 42.47 27.42 -2.80
C LEU A 216 43.13 27.88 -1.51
N SER A 217 42.66 27.39 -0.36
CA SER A 217 43.25 27.71 0.93
C SER A 217 44.67 27.17 1.07
N GLU A 218 44.92 25.95 0.60
CA GLU A 218 46.26 25.34 0.59
C GLU A 218 47.22 26.15 -0.29
N MET A 219 46.85 26.47 -1.54
CA MET A 219 47.68 27.30 -2.42
C MET A 219 47.99 28.69 -1.84
N LYS A 220 47.01 29.34 -1.19
CA LYS A 220 47.23 30.64 -0.55
C LYS A 220 48.22 30.54 0.62
N SER A 221 48.12 29.47 1.41
CA SER A 221 49.04 29.21 2.51
C SER A 221 50.46 28.97 2.00
N ASP A 222 50.61 28.17 0.95
CA ASP A 222 51.90 27.88 0.32
C ASP A 222 52.53 29.14 -0.28
N PHE A 223 51.74 29.98 -0.94
CA PHE A 223 52.20 31.27 -1.45
C PHE A 223 52.72 32.18 -0.33
N ILE A 224 51.96 32.35 0.76
CA ILE A 224 52.39 33.19 1.89
C ILE A 224 53.66 32.63 2.54
N ASN A 225 53.73 31.31 2.73
CA ASN A 225 54.88 30.68 3.35
C ASN A 225 56.13 30.82 2.47
N ASN A 226 56.00 30.61 1.16
CA ASN A 226 57.08 30.79 0.21
C ASN A 226 57.56 32.25 0.18
N MET A 227 56.65 33.21 0.04
CA MET A 227 56.99 34.64 0.06
C MET A 227 57.62 35.06 1.39
N THR A 228 57.15 34.55 2.52
CA THR A 228 57.74 34.86 3.83
C THR A 228 59.17 34.33 3.91
N HIS A 229 59.42 33.13 3.40
CA HIS A 229 60.76 32.54 3.36
C HIS A 229 61.70 33.34 2.45
N GLU A 230 61.24 33.68 1.24
CA GLU A 230 62.01 34.47 0.27
C GLU A 230 62.28 35.90 0.72
N LEU A 231 61.38 36.53 1.49
CA LEU A 231 61.56 37.89 2.01
C LEU A 231 62.42 37.96 3.27
N LYS A 232 62.41 36.92 4.13
CA LYS A 232 63.22 36.90 5.36
C LYS A 232 64.72 36.98 5.08
N THR A 233 65.20 36.33 4.01
CA THR A 233 66.62 36.30 3.64
C THR A 233 67.18 37.69 3.28
N PRO A 234 66.65 38.42 2.27
CA PRO A 234 67.15 39.76 1.94
C PRO A 234 66.92 40.76 3.08
N LEU A 235 65.82 40.63 3.84
CA LEU A 235 65.55 41.51 4.98
C LEU A 235 66.60 41.34 6.09
N SER A 236 67.03 40.10 6.36
CA SER A 236 68.15 39.81 7.26
C SER A 236 69.47 40.39 6.72
N THR A 237 69.76 40.25 5.43
CA THR A 237 70.95 40.83 4.79
C THR A 237 70.97 42.36 4.90
N ILE A 238 69.86 43.04 4.63
CA ILE A 238 69.72 44.51 4.78
C ILE A 238 69.90 44.91 6.25
N SER A 239 69.30 44.17 7.19
CA SER A 239 69.46 44.44 8.62
C SER A 239 70.93 44.32 9.05
N VAL A 240 71.65 43.29 8.60
CA VAL A 240 73.08 43.10 8.92
C VAL A 240 73.93 44.22 8.32
N ALA A 241 73.69 44.59 7.06
CA ALA A 241 74.39 45.69 6.41
C ALA A 241 74.12 47.04 7.10
N SER A 242 72.86 47.31 7.46
CA SER A 242 72.47 48.53 8.19
C SER A 242 73.07 48.57 9.60
N SER A 243 73.10 47.44 10.32
CA SER A 243 73.76 47.36 11.63
C SER A 243 75.27 47.60 11.50
N SER A 244 75.93 47.12 10.45
CA SER A 244 77.35 47.39 10.22
C SER A 244 77.63 48.86 9.87
N LEU A 245 76.75 49.53 9.12
CA LEU A 245 76.82 50.97 8.88
C LEU A 245 76.54 51.80 10.15
N GLY A 246 75.54 51.41 10.93
CA GLY A 246 75.19 52.09 12.18
C GLY A 246 76.23 51.89 13.29
N ASN A 247 76.99 50.78 13.24
CA ASN A 247 78.02 50.43 14.22
C ASN A 247 79.44 50.88 13.80
N ARG A 248 79.54 51.97 13.03
CA ARG A 248 80.80 52.70 12.77
C ARG A 248 81.18 53.61 13.97
N THR A 249 81.21 53.02 15.15
CA THR A 249 81.89 53.59 16.33
C THR A 249 82.66 52.47 17.00
N ILE A 250 83.75 52.04 16.37
CA ILE A 250 84.78 51.20 16.97
C ILE A 250 86.08 52.00 16.90
N ILE A 251 86.55 52.36 18.10
CA ILE A 251 87.91 52.72 18.56
C ILE A 251 88.52 54.01 17.99
#